data_AF-A0A291FEB7-F1
#
_entry.id   AF-A0A291FEB7-F1
#
_cell.length_a   1.000
_cell.length_b   1.000
_cell.length_c   1.000
_cell.angle_alpha   90.00
_cell.angle_beta   90.00
_cell.angle_gamma   90.00
#
_symmetry.space_group_name_H-M   'P 1'
#
loop_
_entity.id
_entity.type
_entity.pdbx_description
1 polymer ?
#
loop_
_entity_poly.entity_id
_entity_poly.type
_entity_poly.pdbx_seq_one_letter_code
_entity_poly.pdbx_strand_id
1 'polypeptide(L)'
;MVAFVAPTPSVASSATRFATGTTRLTNDANVPSVAATRRSAHAPPSMRVLDGLDTVTQDSYSFSRYVLGPFQPSVLNANSSEYEREIAIRAAYRHVFGNAYIMEEELAEVEVTASQYKLGNLTAKEFIRALAKSSAYKTRFFEGASQYRFVELNFMHLLGRAPDTQEEVATHMNIYHAKGFDAEIDSYIDSEEYDSVFGDYNVPFLRFRGAYTPCDSFNKQCALKGGWANSDKAMGGAALSGYNGSDGRQMCDRISAYVTSDTTDYESVAGNSPLLTTSPNWLAYPDPAIAPTPAFISPQEVREARARVEKLREAYNEEIAKTQARKNAMAPFRAMVEDMAPMLDRGVTFGDPMLVHPEAKLPENESALADLGGKSSDYKRFWSTMETNTVSRLERDLEEAKAELRVLEKGVDALTPMSTSVELRSASQDVNVGLDKEEEAIARPRIATKPRVKKVVDATEKRSLNLPGGIKINLPF
;
A
#
# COMPACT_ATOMS: atom_id res chain seq x y z
N MET A 1 28.14 -67.11 10.95
CA MET A 1 28.46 -68.53 10.70
C MET A 1 27.35 -69.05 9.80
N VAL A 2 27.65 -69.62 8.61
CA VAL A 2 26.69 -70.11 7.58
C VAL A 2 25.89 -68.94 6.90
N ALA A 3 26.08 -68.55 5.62
CA ALA A 3 25.96 -69.23 4.31
C ALA A 3 24.47 -69.43 3.87
N PHE A 4 24.04 -69.37 2.58
CA PHE A 4 24.53 -68.79 1.31
C PHE A 4 23.39 -68.93 0.24
N VAL A 5 23.28 -68.00 -0.73
CA VAL A 5 22.63 -68.17 -2.08
C VAL A 5 21.09 -68.28 -2.24
N ALA A 6 20.62 -67.80 -3.41
CA ALA A 6 19.23 -67.74 -3.92
C ALA A 6 18.78 -69.02 -4.67
N PRO A 7 17.58 -69.07 -5.31
CA PRO A 7 17.49 -68.65 -6.72
C PRO A 7 16.11 -68.13 -7.25
N THR A 8 16.13 -67.51 -8.44
CA THR A 8 15.00 -67.36 -9.42
C THR A 8 15.15 -68.47 -10.50
N PRO A 9 14.41 -68.62 -11.66
CA PRO A 9 13.45 -67.71 -12.33
C PRO A 9 12.28 -68.37 -13.17
N SER A 10 11.57 -67.53 -13.95
CA SER A 10 11.15 -67.73 -15.38
C SER A 10 9.76 -68.32 -15.79
N VAL A 11 9.19 -67.66 -16.84
CA VAL A 11 8.46 -68.20 -18.05
C VAL A 11 7.07 -68.85 -17.80
N ALA A 12 6.00 -68.78 -18.65
CA ALA A 12 5.68 -68.28 -20.03
C ALA A 12 4.14 -67.99 -20.14
N SER A 13 3.46 -67.61 -21.25
CA SER A 13 3.73 -66.80 -22.48
C SER A 13 2.44 -66.69 -23.35
N SER A 14 2.47 -65.93 -24.47
CA SER A 14 1.52 -65.94 -25.63
C SER A 14 0.08 -65.39 -25.47
N ALA A 15 -0.65 -64.96 -26.51
CA ALA A 15 -0.40 -64.20 -27.76
C ALA A 15 -1.65 -64.28 -28.68
N THR A 16 -2.10 -63.13 -29.19
CA THR A 16 -2.83 -62.84 -30.46
C THR A 16 -3.76 -63.86 -31.14
N ARG A 17 -4.90 -63.35 -31.65
CA ARG A 17 -5.37 -63.63 -33.02
C ARG A 17 -6.20 -62.49 -33.63
N PHE A 18 -6.05 -62.34 -34.94
CA PHE A 18 -6.69 -61.33 -35.82
C PHE A 18 -7.98 -61.86 -36.45
N ALA A 19 -8.85 -60.96 -36.92
CA ALA A 19 -9.80 -61.22 -38.01
C ALA A 19 -10.04 -59.93 -38.83
N THR A 20 -10.40 -60.09 -40.11
CA THR A 20 -10.34 -59.07 -41.18
C THR A 20 -11.71 -58.53 -41.60
N GLY A 21 -11.78 -57.28 -42.09
CA GLY A 21 -12.96 -56.76 -42.81
C GLY A 21 -12.75 -55.36 -43.39
N THR A 22 -13.00 -55.19 -44.70
CA THR A 22 -12.80 -53.94 -45.46
C THR A 22 -14.11 -53.22 -45.82
N THR A 23 -13.99 -51.96 -46.27
CA THR A 23 -15.05 -51.01 -46.70
C THR A 23 -15.82 -50.35 -45.54
N ARG A 24 -16.29 -49.10 -45.62
CA ARG A 24 -16.60 -48.24 -46.79
C ARG A 24 -16.35 -46.75 -46.48
N LEU A 25 -16.24 -45.92 -47.53
CA LEU A 25 -16.01 -44.46 -47.43
C LEU A 25 -17.27 -43.68 -47.00
N THR A 26 -17.12 -42.75 -46.05
CA THR A 26 -17.89 -41.50 -45.97
C THR A 26 -16.98 -40.39 -45.44
N ASN A 27 -16.83 -39.31 -46.21
CA ASN A 27 -16.14 -38.10 -45.74
C ASN A 27 -16.99 -37.40 -44.68
N ASP A 28 -16.36 -36.85 -43.65
CA ASP A 28 -16.74 -35.55 -43.13
C ASP A 28 -15.53 -34.86 -42.46
N ALA A 29 -15.57 -33.52 -42.41
CA ALA A 29 -14.37 -32.69 -42.36
C ALA A 29 -14.00 -32.16 -40.95
N ASN A 30 -12.86 -31.46 -40.89
CA ASN A 30 -12.32 -30.65 -39.79
C ASN A 30 -11.71 -31.37 -38.57
N VAL A 31 -10.42 -31.70 -38.70
CA VAL A 31 -9.44 -31.60 -37.61
C VAL A 31 -8.27 -30.74 -38.10
N PRO A 32 -7.96 -29.58 -37.50
CA PRO A 32 -6.85 -28.73 -37.94
C PRO A 32 -5.50 -29.33 -37.55
N SER A 33 -4.55 -29.28 -38.49
CA SER A 33 -3.23 -29.89 -38.36
C SER A 33 -2.26 -29.04 -37.51
N VAL A 34 -1.44 -29.71 -36.70
CA VAL A 34 -0.35 -29.09 -35.93
C VAL A 34 0.76 -28.64 -36.87
N ALA A 35 0.87 -27.32 -37.08
CA ALA A 35 1.96 -26.72 -37.85
C ALA A 35 3.20 -26.50 -36.97
N ALA A 36 4.34 -27.08 -37.35
CA ALA A 36 5.60 -26.94 -36.63
C ALA A 36 6.30 -25.62 -36.96
N THR A 37 6.11 -24.60 -36.11
CA THR A 37 6.81 -23.31 -36.26
C THR A 37 8.28 -23.44 -35.86
N ARG A 38 9.19 -23.08 -36.78
CA ARG A 38 10.64 -23.03 -36.52
C ARG A 38 10.94 -22.05 -35.37
N ARG A 39 11.75 -22.49 -34.40
CA ARG A 39 12.36 -21.59 -33.40
C ARG A 39 13.28 -20.59 -34.10
N SER A 40 12.94 -19.31 -34.08
CA SER A 40 13.93 -18.25 -34.32
C SER A 40 14.87 -18.16 -33.11
N ALA A 41 16.13 -17.81 -33.34
CA ALA A 41 17.07 -17.58 -32.26
C ALA A 41 16.59 -16.40 -31.40
N HIS A 42 16.47 -16.62 -30.10
CA HIS A 42 16.10 -15.58 -29.16
C HIS A 42 17.33 -14.69 -28.93
N ALA A 43 17.29 -13.46 -29.44
CA ALA A 43 18.20 -12.41 -28.99
C ALA A 43 17.94 -12.14 -27.50
N PRO A 44 18.94 -11.75 -26.70
CA PRO A 44 18.70 -11.37 -25.31
C PRO A 44 17.68 -10.21 -25.27
N PRO A 45 16.73 -10.20 -24.33
CA PRO A 45 15.73 -9.14 -24.25
C PRO A 45 16.43 -7.80 -24.05
N SER A 46 16.24 -6.88 -24.99
CA SER A 46 16.68 -5.50 -24.82
C SER A 46 15.84 -4.87 -23.72
N MET A 47 16.47 -4.51 -22.60
CA MET A 47 15.83 -3.90 -21.45
C MET A 47 15.07 -2.64 -21.88
N ARG A 48 13.73 -2.74 -21.88
CA ARG A 48 12.77 -1.65 -22.05
C ARG A 48 11.58 -1.89 -21.14
N VAL A 49 11.87 -2.15 -19.87
CA VAL A 49 10.95 -1.71 -18.82
C VAL A 49 11.03 -0.18 -18.86
N LEU A 50 9.89 0.49 -19.04
CA LEU A 50 9.81 1.93 -18.82
C LEU A 50 9.73 2.11 -17.30
N ASP A 51 10.89 2.22 -16.68
CA ASP A 51 11.06 2.30 -15.23
C ASP A 51 10.42 3.58 -14.69
N GLY A 52 9.21 3.45 -14.15
CA GLY A 52 8.50 4.49 -13.42
C GLY A 52 8.01 5.68 -14.27
N LEU A 53 6.78 6.13 -14.02
CA LEU A 53 6.26 7.35 -14.63
C LEU A 53 7.09 8.60 -14.24
N ASP A 54 7.75 8.54 -13.08
CA ASP A 54 8.61 9.59 -12.51
C ASP A 54 9.89 9.89 -13.31
N THR A 55 10.36 8.98 -14.17
CA THR A 55 11.50 9.26 -15.08
C THR A 55 11.13 10.19 -16.25
N VAL A 56 9.82 10.31 -16.56
CA VAL A 56 9.33 11.14 -17.66
C VAL A 56 8.59 12.38 -17.16
N THR A 57 7.71 12.24 -16.14
CA THR A 57 6.99 13.38 -15.54
C THR A 57 6.89 13.27 -14.03
N GLN A 58 7.15 14.37 -13.33
CA GLN A 58 7.07 14.46 -11.87
C GLN A 58 5.65 14.74 -11.35
N ASP A 59 4.66 14.90 -12.24
CA ASP A 59 3.27 15.21 -11.88
C ASP A 59 2.64 14.17 -10.93
N SER A 60 3.06 12.91 -11.02
CA SER A 60 2.60 11.82 -10.15
C SER A 60 2.91 12.06 -8.67
N TYR A 61 3.97 12.81 -8.36
CA TYR A 61 4.34 13.11 -6.98
C TYR A 61 3.29 14.00 -6.28
N SER A 62 2.56 14.83 -7.03
CA SER A 62 1.60 15.84 -6.50
C SER A 62 0.43 15.26 -5.69
N PHE A 63 0.00 14.03 -5.97
CA PHE A 63 -1.09 13.34 -5.28
C PHE A 63 -0.65 12.06 -4.54
N SER A 64 0.64 11.73 -4.59
CA SER A 64 1.21 10.55 -3.95
C SER A 64 1.49 10.77 -2.45
N ARG A 65 1.96 9.72 -1.75
CA ARG A 65 2.42 9.81 -0.36
C ARG A 65 3.64 10.73 -0.14
N TYR A 66 4.33 11.13 -1.20
CA TYR A 66 5.44 12.08 -1.19
C TYR A 66 5.10 13.42 -0.50
N VAL A 67 3.90 13.98 -0.76
CA VAL A 67 3.48 15.27 -0.19
C VAL A 67 3.20 15.18 1.32
N LEU A 68 2.83 14.00 1.80
CA LEU A 68 2.46 13.75 3.20
C LEU A 68 3.65 13.39 4.10
N GLY A 69 4.80 13.07 3.51
CA GLY A 69 5.90 12.41 4.18
C GLY A 69 7.16 13.26 4.31
N PRO A 70 8.11 12.82 5.17
CA PRO A 70 9.45 13.41 5.25
C PRO A 70 10.39 12.94 4.12
N PHE A 71 9.93 12.11 3.19
CA PHE A 71 10.71 11.60 2.06
C PHE A 71 10.65 12.57 0.87
N GLN A 72 11.18 13.77 1.07
CA GLN A 72 11.28 14.83 0.07
C GLN A 72 12.76 15.14 -0.24
N PRO A 73 13.10 15.60 -1.46
CA PRO A 73 14.47 15.93 -1.84
C PRO A 73 14.98 17.13 -1.06
N SER A 74 16.20 17.01 -0.53
CA SER A 74 17.00 18.19 -0.19
C SER A 74 17.67 18.69 -1.47
N VAL A 75 16.99 19.59 -2.18
CA VAL A 75 17.51 20.25 -3.39
C VAL A 75 18.63 21.21 -3.01
N LEU A 76 19.80 21.10 -3.65
CA LEU A 76 20.89 22.07 -3.48
C LEU A 76 21.22 22.80 -4.79
N ASN A 77 21.06 24.11 -4.78
CA ASN A 77 21.52 24.99 -5.85
C ASN A 77 22.91 25.55 -5.53
N ALA A 78 23.63 26.08 -6.52
CA ALA A 78 24.92 26.76 -6.29
C ALA A 78 24.85 27.88 -5.22
N ASN A 79 23.68 28.53 -5.08
CA ASN A 79 23.40 29.59 -4.11
C ASN A 79 22.90 29.09 -2.74
N SER A 80 22.87 27.78 -2.48
CA SER A 80 22.45 27.22 -1.18
C SER A 80 23.33 27.74 -0.04
N SER A 81 22.71 28.10 1.08
CA SER A 81 23.42 28.45 2.32
C SER A 81 24.20 27.25 2.90
N GLU A 82 25.22 27.53 3.72
CA GLU A 82 25.98 26.49 4.44
C GLU A 82 25.06 25.61 5.31
N TYR A 83 24.01 26.20 5.89
CA TYR A 83 23.01 25.51 6.69
C TYR A 83 22.18 24.52 5.87
N GLU A 84 21.74 24.90 4.66
CA GLU A 84 21.03 24.00 3.74
C GLU A 84 21.95 22.85 3.27
N ARG A 85 23.23 23.13 3.01
CA ARG A 85 24.23 22.09 2.69
C ARG A 85 24.40 21.11 3.86
N GLU A 86 24.40 21.59 5.10
CA GLU A 86 24.48 20.72 6.27
C GLU A 86 23.22 19.86 6.46
N ILE A 87 22.03 20.41 6.21
CA ILE A 87 20.77 19.64 6.19
C ILE A 87 20.85 18.52 5.14
N ALA A 88 21.31 18.83 3.93
CA ALA A 88 21.46 17.85 2.85
C ALA A 88 22.49 16.76 3.18
N ILE A 89 23.61 17.09 3.84
CA ILE A 89 24.58 16.10 4.33
C ILE A 89 23.93 15.16 5.35
N ARG A 90 23.17 15.70 6.32
CA ARG A 90 22.45 14.88 7.31
C ARG A 90 21.38 14.01 6.64
N ALA A 91 20.69 14.50 5.62
CA ALA A 91 19.73 13.73 4.82
C ALA A 91 20.41 12.60 4.03
N ALA A 92 21.56 12.88 3.39
CA ALA A 92 22.35 11.91 2.66
C ALA A 92 22.87 10.81 3.58
N TYR A 93 23.44 11.16 4.73
CA TYR A 93 23.88 10.17 5.73
C TYR A 93 22.72 9.29 6.19
N ARG A 94 21.55 9.87 6.46
CA ARG A 94 20.37 9.11 6.86
C ARG A 94 19.88 8.16 5.77
N HIS A 95 19.89 8.58 4.51
CA HIS A 95 19.38 7.79 3.41
C HIS A 95 20.34 6.68 2.99
N VAL A 96 21.61 7.04 2.73
CA VAL A 96 22.66 6.17 2.21
C VAL A 96 23.13 5.15 3.25
N PHE A 97 23.23 5.53 4.53
CA PHE A 97 23.58 4.59 5.61
C PHE A 97 22.36 3.95 6.30
N GLY A 98 21.18 3.95 5.67
CA GLY A 98 20.03 3.16 6.17
C GLY A 98 19.60 3.48 7.61
N ASN A 99 19.62 4.77 7.99
CA ASN A 99 19.36 5.25 9.36
C ASN A 99 20.28 4.62 10.43
N ALA A 100 21.49 4.16 10.06
CA ALA A 100 22.49 3.70 11.00
C ALA A 100 23.08 4.83 11.84
N TYR A 101 23.58 4.50 13.03
CA TYR A 101 24.46 5.38 13.77
C TYR A 101 25.87 5.37 13.16
N ILE A 102 26.43 6.55 12.98
CA ILE A 102 27.79 6.80 12.51
C ILE A 102 28.46 7.56 13.65
N MET A 103 29.47 6.96 14.27
CA MET A 103 30.20 7.61 15.37
C MET A 103 31.23 8.60 14.83
N GLU A 104 31.67 9.57 15.64
CA GLU A 104 32.60 10.62 15.20
C GLU A 104 33.89 10.06 14.57
N GLU A 105 34.40 8.94 15.10
CA GLU A 105 35.56 8.22 14.57
C GLU A 105 35.35 7.69 13.14
N GLU A 106 34.17 7.16 12.83
CA GLU A 106 33.80 6.66 11.50
C GLU A 106 33.45 7.83 10.55
N LEU A 107 32.89 8.90 11.10
CA LEU A 107 32.51 10.11 10.37
C LEU A 107 33.77 10.83 9.85
N ALA A 108 34.89 10.75 10.56
CA ALA A 108 36.20 11.25 10.12
C ALA A 108 36.69 10.61 8.79
N GLU A 109 36.34 9.34 8.51
CA GLU A 109 36.64 8.71 7.21
C GLU A 109 35.91 9.40 6.05
N VAL A 110 34.69 9.89 6.33
CA VAL A 110 33.78 10.50 5.37
C VAL A 110 33.94 12.02 5.30
N GLU A 111 34.48 12.64 6.34
CA GLU A 111 34.59 14.11 6.51
C GLU A 111 35.28 14.80 5.34
N VAL A 112 36.31 14.18 4.74
CA VAL A 112 36.99 14.72 3.55
C VAL A 112 35.99 14.93 2.39
N THR A 113 35.12 13.96 2.13
CA THR A 113 34.11 14.03 1.06
C THR A 113 33.02 15.06 1.39
N ALA A 114 32.59 15.11 2.66
CA ALA A 114 31.62 16.09 3.13
C ALA A 114 32.16 17.52 3.09
N SER A 115 33.46 17.73 3.33
CA SER A 115 34.13 19.02 3.20
C SER A 115 34.18 19.49 1.75
N GLN A 116 34.56 18.61 0.80
CA GLN A 116 34.53 18.92 -0.63
C GLN A 116 33.11 19.27 -1.11
N TYR A 117 32.09 18.57 -0.59
CA TYR A 117 30.68 18.88 -0.87
C TYR A 117 30.22 20.22 -0.25
N LYS A 118 30.62 20.53 0.99
CA LYS A 118 30.37 21.85 1.62
C LYS A 118 30.97 23.00 0.82
N LEU A 119 32.16 22.81 0.25
CA LEU A 119 32.82 23.78 -0.63
C LEU A 119 32.11 23.93 -2.00
N GLY A 120 31.34 22.93 -2.43
CA GLY A 120 30.69 22.90 -3.75
C GLY A 120 31.58 22.35 -4.87
N ASN A 121 32.66 21.63 -4.53
CA ASN A 121 33.55 20.99 -5.50
C ASN A 121 33.01 19.66 -6.04
N LEU A 122 32.05 19.05 -5.35
CA LEU A 122 31.36 17.82 -5.73
C LEU A 122 29.87 18.09 -5.93
N THR A 123 29.26 17.42 -6.91
CA THR A 123 27.78 17.36 -7.01
C THR A 123 27.18 16.46 -5.93
N ALA A 124 25.86 16.47 -5.74
CA ALA A 124 25.21 15.53 -4.81
C ALA A 124 25.44 14.09 -5.26
N LYS A 125 25.28 13.83 -6.57
CA LYS A 125 25.56 12.56 -7.24
C LYS A 125 26.98 12.05 -6.96
N GLU A 126 28.00 12.89 -7.11
CA GLU A 126 29.40 12.53 -6.82
C GLU A 126 29.68 12.34 -5.33
N PHE A 127 29.07 13.16 -4.47
CA PHE A 127 29.17 12.98 -3.02
C PHE A 127 28.62 11.62 -2.59
N ILE A 128 27.45 11.21 -3.09
CA ILE A 128 26.84 9.90 -2.80
C ILE A 128 27.68 8.74 -3.35
N ARG A 129 28.28 8.89 -4.54
CA ARG A 129 29.25 7.94 -5.08
C ARG A 129 30.44 7.74 -4.14
N ALA A 130 30.96 8.82 -3.56
CA ALA A 130 32.03 8.76 -2.58
C ALA A 130 31.58 8.10 -1.26
N LEU A 131 30.35 8.38 -0.78
CA LEU A 131 29.77 7.71 0.39
C LEU A 131 29.65 6.20 0.20
N ALA A 132 29.08 5.75 -0.92
CA ALA A 132 28.88 4.33 -1.22
C ALA A 132 30.20 3.56 -1.44
N LYS A 133 31.27 4.25 -1.85
CA LYS A 133 32.62 3.66 -2.01
C LYS A 133 33.46 3.66 -0.73
N SER A 134 33.01 4.33 0.33
CA SER A 134 33.70 4.43 1.62
C SER A 134 33.87 3.08 2.34
N SER A 135 34.89 2.98 3.18
CA SER A 135 35.11 1.89 4.14
C SER A 135 33.91 1.73 5.08
N ALA A 136 33.40 2.83 5.65
CA ALA A 136 32.22 2.84 6.50
C ALA A 136 30.95 2.22 5.87
N TYR A 137 30.77 2.32 4.54
CA TYR A 137 29.67 1.65 3.81
C TYR A 137 29.97 0.16 3.56
N LYS A 138 31.20 -0.16 3.13
CA LYS A 138 31.66 -1.53 2.86
C LYS A 138 31.56 -2.44 4.10
N THR A 139 32.01 -1.98 5.27
CA THR A 139 31.93 -2.74 6.53
C THR A 139 30.50 -3.00 7.00
N ARG A 140 29.56 -2.07 6.72
CA ARG A 140 28.15 -2.17 7.12
C ARG A 140 27.31 -3.07 6.22
N PHE A 141 27.50 -2.96 4.90
CA PHE A 141 26.54 -3.49 3.92
C PHE A 141 27.12 -4.50 2.92
N PHE A 142 28.44 -4.69 2.90
CA PHE A 142 29.10 -5.58 1.94
C PHE A 142 29.80 -6.76 2.63
N GLU A 143 30.73 -6.49 3.57
CA GLU A 143 31.61 -7.52 4.14
C GLU A 143 30.88 -8.67 4.85
N GLY A 144 29.80 -8.35 5.58
CA GLY A 144 28.96 -9.34 6.27
C GLY A 144 27.67 -9.74 5.53
N ALA A 145 27.45 -9.25 4.31
CA ALA A 145 26.16 -9.35 3.63
C ALA A 145 26.04 -10.51 2.64
N SER A 146 24.83 -11.05 2.50
CA SER A 146 24.51 -11.89 1.33
C SER A 146 24.42 -11.01 0.08
N GLN A 147 24.78 -11.55 -1.10
CA GLN A 147 24.77 -10.77 -2.35
C GLN A 147 23.37 -10.20 -2.67
N TYR A 148 22.31 -10.96 -2.38
CA TYR A 148 20.92 -10.47 -2.49
C TYR A 148 20.66 -9.29 -1.55
N ARG A 149 21.10 -9.37 -0.28
CA ARG A 149 20.95 -8.28 0.70
C ARG A 149 21.74 -7.04 0.30
N PHE A 150 22.92 -7.21 -0.28
CA PHE A 150 23.74 -6.08 -0.76
C PHE A 150 23.09 -5.37 -1.95
N VAL A 151 22.66 -6.13 -2.97
CA VAL A 151 21.98 -5.57 -4.16
C VAL A 151 20.69 -4.84 -3.77
N GLU A 152 19.80 -5.45 -2.97
CA GLU A 152 18.55 -4.79 -2.58
C GLU A 152 18.77 -3.49 -1.77
N LEU A 153 19.82 -3.45 -0.95
CA LEU A 153 20.22 -2.24 -0.22
C LEU A 153 20.77 -1.16 -1.16
N ASN A 154 21.60 -1.52 -2.14
CA ASN A 154 22.08 -0.57 -3.15
C ASN A 154 20.93 0.06 -3.94
N PHE A 155 19.94 -0.73 -4.37
CA PHE A 155 18.71 -0.23 -4.99
C PHE A 155 17.98 0.78 -4.08
N MET A 156 17.90 0.52 -2.78
CA MET A 156 17.22 1.41 -1.83
C MET A 156 18.00 2.66 -1.43
N HIS A 157 19.33 2.59 -1.36
CA HIS A 157 20.21 3.69 -0.93
C HIS A 157 20.63 4.61 -2.08
N LEU A 158 20.68 4.09 -3.31
CA LEU A 158 21.12 4.84 -4.50
C LEU A 158 19.95 5.19 -5.40
N LEU A 159 19.08 4.23 -5.71
CA LEU A 159 17.93 4.43 -6.59
C LEU A 159 16.62 4.72 -5.81
N GLY A 160 16.60 4.64 -4.48
CA GLY A 160 15.41 4.94 -3.68
C GLY A 160 14.19 4.05 -3.98
N ARG A 161 14.41 2.85 -4.55
CA ARG A 161 13.40 1.83 -4.91
C ARG A 161 13.85 0.43 -4.48
N ALA A 162 12.94 -0.54 -4.43
CA ALA A 162 13.32 -1.94 -4.36
C ALA A 162 13.60 -2.50 -5.77
N PRO A 163 14.34 -3.62 -5.91
CA PRO A 163 14.49 -4.31 -7.20
C PRO A 163 13.13 -4.76 -7.74
N ASP A 164 12.83 -4.44 -9.01
CA ASP A 164 11.55 -4.75 -9.63
C ASP A 164 11.51 -6.20 -10.16
N THR A 165 12.58 -6.66 -10.82
CA THR A 165 12.69 -8.02 -11.40
C THR A 165 13.93 -8.80 -10.93
N GLN A 166 13.85 -10.13 -10.98
CA GLN A 166 15.02 -11.02 -10.76
C GLN A 166 16.10 -10.84 -11.83
N GLU A 167 15.74 -10.37 -13.03
CA GLU A 167 16.69 -10.11 -14.11
C GLU A 167 17.61 -8.93 -13.75
N GLU A 168 17.07 -7.84 -13.19
CA GLU A 168 17.87 -6.73 -12.65
C GLU A 168 18.80 -7.18 -11.51
N VAL A 169 18.30 -7.97 -10.56
CA VAL A 169 19.13 -8.51 -9.48
C VAL A 169 20.30 -9.34 -10.06
N ALA A 170 20.03 -10.14 -11.09
CA ALA A 170 21.05 -10.93 -11.77
C ALA A 170 22.02 -10.08 -12.62
N THR A 171 21.60 -8.98 -13.26
CA THR A 171 22.51 -8.11 -14.02
C THR A 171 23.51 -7.43 -13.09
N HIS A 172 23.07 -6.88 -11.95
CA HIS A 172 24.00 -6.27 -10.99
C HIS A 172 24.96 -7.29 -10.36
N MET A 173 24.48 -8.50 -10.01
CA MET A 173 25.37 -9.60 -9.59
C MET A 173 26.41 -9.97 -10.66
N ASN A 174 26.03 -9.99 -11.94
CA ASN A 174 26.97 -10.26 -13.03
C ASN A 174 27.99 -9.12 -13.23
N ILE A 175 27.59 -7.86 -13.04
CA ILE A 175 28.49 -6.69 -13.07
C ILE A 175 29.51 -6.80 -11.93
N TYR A 176 29.06 -7.11 -10.72
CA TYR A 176 29.92 -7.38 -9.56
C TYR A 176 30.94 -8.48 -9.85
N HIS A 177 30.49 -9.64 -10.34
CA HIS A 177 31.37 -10.77 -10.64
C HIS A 177 32.37 -10.48 -11.77
N ALA A 178 32.04 -9.60 -12.72
CA ALA A 178 32.91 -9.27 -13.85
C ALA A 178 33.88 -8.11 -13.59
N LYS A 179 33.50 -7.13 -12.74
CA LYS A 179 34.22 -5.85 -12.59
C LYS A 179 34.52 -5.45 -11.14
N GLY A 180 33.97 -6.16 -10.15
CA GLY A 180 34.11 -5.86 -8.73
C GLY A 180 33.22 -4.73 -8.21
N PHE A 181 33.34 -4.47 -6.91
CA PHE A 181 32.47 -3.56 -6.13
C PHE A 181 32.37 -2.15 -6.73
N ASP A 182 33.49 -1.49 -7.03
CA ASP A 182 33.47 -0.05 -7.36
C ASP A 182 32.72 0.22 -8.68
N ALA A 183 32.80 -0.71 -9.64
CA ALA A 183 32.08 -0.67 -10.90
C ALA A 183 30.59 -1.05 -10.79
N GLU A 184 30.21 -1.82 -9.76
CA GLU A 184 28.81 -2.08 -9.45
C GLU A 184 28.14 -0.82 -8.87
N ILE A 185 28.80 -0.12 -7.94
CA ILE A 185 28.30 1.17 -7.42
C ILE A 185 28.12 2.19 -8.54
N ASP A 186 29.09 2.31 -9.45
CA ASP A 186 28.97 3.20 -10.60
C ASP A 186 27.80 2.79 -11.53
N SER A 187 27.46 1.49 -11.63
CA SER A 187 26.34 1.03 -12.48
C SER A 187 24.96 1.54 -12.05
N TYR A 188 24.75 1.83 -10.77
CA TYR A 188 23.50 2.45 -10.29
C TYR A 188 23.50 3.97 -10.54
N ILE A 189 24.65 4.62 -10.33
CA ILE A 189 24.76 6.09 -10.32
C ILE A 189 24.92 6.65 -11.75
N ASP A 190 25.59 5.94 -12.65
CA ASP A 190 25.70 6.29 -14.07
C ASP A 190 24.53 5.71 -14.90
N SER A 191 23.36 5.53 -14.29
CA SER A 191 22.13 5.09 -14.95
C SER A 191 21.25 6.27 -15.39
N GLU A 192 20.56 6.12 -16.52
CA GLU A 192 19.58 7.11 -17.00
C GLU A 192 18.41 7.30 -16.01
N GLU A 193 18.10 6.28 -15.19
CA GLU A 193 17.09 6.36 -14.11
C GLU A 193 17.54 7.31 -12.99
N TYR A 194 18.82 7.28 -12.60
CA TYR A 194 19.34 8.19 -11.58
C TYR A 194 19.29 9.65 -12.07
N ASP A 195 19.70 9.89 -13.32
CA ASP A 195 19.80 11.23 -13.89
C ASP A 195 18.44 11.87 -14.18
N SER A 196 17.45 11.09 -14.60
CA SER A 196 16.08 11.58 -14.83
C SER A 196 15.32 11.90 -13.55
N VAL A 197 15.61 11.22 -12.44
CA VAL A 197 14.80 11.32 -11.21
C VAL A 197 15.46 12.16 -10.11
N PHE A 198 16.76 11.96 -9.85
CA PHE A 198 17.50 12.76 -8.88
C PHE A 198 18.36 13.83 -9.57
N GLY A 199 19.00 13.49 -10.68
CA GLY A 199 20.00 14.35 -11.33
C GLY A 199 21.20 14.63 -10.41
N ASP A 200 21.95 15.67 -10.72
CA ASP A 200 23.21 15.97 -10.03
C ASP A 200 23.05 16.63 -8.64
N TYR A 201 21.89 17.22 -8.35
CA TYR A 201 21.70 18.18 -7.25
C TYR A 201 20.81 17.68 -6.10
N ASN A 202 20.09 16.58 -6.29
CA ASN A 202 19.20 16.04 -5.27
C ASN A 202 19.85 14.85 -4.55
N VAL A 203 19.65 14.81 -3.23
CA VAL A 203 19.94 13.60 -2.44
C VAL A 203 18.81 12.57 -2.68
N PRO A 204 19.12 11.29 -2.93
CA PRO A 204 18.15 10.21 -3.05
C PRO A 204 17.18 10.15 -1.88
N PHE A 205 15.93 9.86 -2.21
CA PHE A 205 14.81 9.73 -1.28
C PHE A 205 13.97 8.52 -1.68
N LEU A 206 13.17 8.00 -0.74
CA LEU A 206 12.24 6.90 -1.06
C LEU A 206 11.18 7.40 -2.04
N ARG A 207 11.08 6.78 -3.21
CA ARG A 207 10.20 7.27 -4.28
C ARG A 207 8.77 6.76 -4.15
N PHE A 208 7.82 7.69 -4.04
CA PHE A 208 6.39 7.39 -4.15
C PHE A 208 5.84 7.79 -5.53
N ARG A 209 6.09 6.94 -6.52
CA ARG A 209 5.93 7.22 -7.96
C ARG A 209 4.49 7.28 -8.49
N GLY A 210 3.52 6.92 -7.65
CA GLY A 210 2.12 6.73 -8.04
C GLY A 210 1.89 5.43 -8.83
N ALA A 211 2.52 5.30 -10.00
CA ALA A 211 2.48 4.08 -10.83
C ALA A 211 3.69 3.17 -10.55
N TYR A 212 3.43 1.86 -10.46
CA TYR A 212 4.44 0.82 -10.18
C TYR A 212 4.27 -0.36 -11.14
N THR A 213 5.38 -0.79 -11.75
CA THR A 213 5.41 -1.88 -12.73
C THR A 213 6.59 -2.80 -12.37
N PRO A 214 6.39 -3.93 -11.68
CA PRO A 214 5.12 -4.50 -11.22
C PRO A 214 4.54 -3.79 -9.99
N CYS A 215 3.24 -3.95 -9.71
CA CYS A 215 2.60 -3.36 -8.53
C CYS A 215 3.20 -3.86 -7.20
N ASP A 216 3.74 -5.08 -7.17
CA ASP A 216 4.39 -5.65 -5.98
C ASP A 216 5.67 -4.90 -5.57
N SER A 217 6.31 -4.14 -6.46
CA SER A 217 7.52 -3.37 -6.10
C SER A 217 7.25 -2.25 -5.10
N PHE A 218 6.04 -1.67 -5.12
CA PHE A 218 5.57 -0.76 -4.07
C PHE A 218 5.59 -1.42 -2.69
N ASN A 219 5.16 -2.69 -2.62
CA ASN A 219 5.14 -3.42 -1.37
C ASN A 219 6.56 -3.80 -0.93
N LYS A 220 7.40 -4.27 -1.88
CA LYS A 220 8.83 -4.56 -1.65
C LYS A 220 9.56 -3.34 -1.09
N GLN A 221 9.43 -2.15 -1.67
CA GLN A 221 10.10 -0.94 -1.15
C GLN A 221 9.56 -0.51 0.23
N CYS A 222 8.28 -0.74 0.53
CA CYS A 222 7.71 -0.45 1.84
C CYS A 222 8.25 -1.40 2.92
N ALA A 223 8.25 -2.71 2.64
CA ALA A 223 8.81 -3.72 3.54
C ALA A 223 10.31 -3.53 3.75
N LEU A 224 11.04 -3.16 2.69
CA LEU A 224 12.50 -3.01 2.71
C LEU A 224 12.98 -1.71 3.37
N LYS A 225 12.25 -0.59 3.26
CA LYS A 225 12.61 0.65 3.99
C LYS A 225 12.27 0.60 5.47
N GLY A 226 11.22 -0.14 5.84
CA GLY A 226 10.74 -0.26 7.21
C GLY A 226 10.17 1.05 7.80
N GLY A 227 9.96 1.06 9.12
CA GLY A 227 9.48 2.24 9.86
C GLY A 227 10.57 3.29 10.10
N TRP A 228 10.18 4.53 10.42
CA TRP A 228 11.09 5.68 10.63
C TRP A 228 12.20 5.48 11.67
N ALA A 229 11.96 4.59 12.64
CA ALA A 229 12.86 4.26 13.74
C ALA A 229 13.68 2.97 13.50
N ASN A 230 13.45 2.27 12.38
CA ASN A 230 14.26 1.11 12.01
C ASN A 230 15.63 1.55 11.48
N SER A 231 16.55 0.61 11.40
CA SER A 231 17.80 0.73 10.63
C SER A 231 18.09 -0.60 9.94
N ASP A 232 18.82 -0.55 8.84
CA ASP A 232 19.14 -1.76 8.07
C ASP A 232 19.98 -2.77 8.85
N LYS A 233 20.77 -2.32 9.84
CA LYS A 233 21.53 -3.16 10.79
C LYS A 233 20.62 -3.99 11.70
N ALA A 234 19.44 -3.48 12.04
CA ALA A 234 18.44 -4.22 12.81
C ALA A 234 17.65 -5.16 11.90
N MET A 235 17.21 -4.68 10.73
CA MET A 235 16.37 -5.46 9.80
C MET A 235 17.10 -6.66 9.18
N GLY A 236 18.39 -6.54 8.86
CA GLY A 236 19.17 -7.68 8.34
C GLY A 236 19.80 -8.57 9.42
N GLY A 237 19.50 -8.35 10.71
CA GLY A 237 19.99 -9.18 11.82
C GLY A 237 21.47 -8.99 12.19
N ALA A 238 22.19 -8.04 11.58
CA ALA A 238 23.62 -7.82 11.81
C ALA A 238 23.98 -7.41 13.25
N ALA A 239 23.07 -6.80 14.01
CA ALA A 239 23.33 -6.51 15.43
C ALA A 239 23.32 -7.76 16.34
N LEU A 240 22.53 -8.78 16.01
CA LEU A 240 22.28 -9.95 16.86
C LEU A 240 23.15 -11.17 16.49
N SER A 241 23.54 -11.26 15.22
CA SER A 241 24.31 -12.40 14.68
C SER A 241 25.81 -12.35 14.97
N GLY A 242 26.34 -11.18 15.33
CA GLY A 242 27.75 -10.94 15.63
C GLY A 242 28.06 -10.83 17.13
N TYR A 243 29.23 -10.30 17.46
CA TYR A 243 29.72 -10.17 18.84
C TYR A 243 29.69 -8.71 19.29
N ASN A 244 28.97 -8.38 20.38
CA ASN A 244 28.82 -7.01 20.88
C ASN A 244 28.35 -6.00 19.81
N GLY A 245 27.66 -6.46 18.76
CA GLY A 245 27.21 -5.64 17.64
C GLY A 245 28.25 -5.39 16.53
N SER A 246 29.42 -6.03 16.56
CA SER A 246 30.40 -6.12 15.45
C SER A 246 30.40 -7.52 14.84
N ASP A 247 31.06 -7.73 13.67
CA ASP A 247 31.05 -8.99 12.90
C ASP A 247 29.62 -9.50 12.59
N GLY A 248 28.75 -8.56 12.22
CA GLY A 248 27.34 -8.82 11.97
C GLY A 248 27.08 -9.44 10.61
N ARG A 249 26.32 -10.53 10.57
CA ARG A 249 25.81 -11.10 9.31
C ARG A 249 24.54 -10.37 8.89
N GLN A 250 24.58 -9.79 7.70
CA GLN A 250 23.52 -8.98 7.13
C GLN A 250 22.73 -9.83 6.12
N MET A 251 21.69 -10.49 6.62
CA MET A 251 20.85 -11.44 5.88
C MET A 251 19.73 -10.73 5.12
N CYS A 252 19.15 -11.41 4.12
CA CYS A 252 17.93 -11.00 3.43
C CYS A 252 16.82 -12.01 3.75
N ASP A 253 15.70 -11.53 4.29
CA ASP A 253 14.54 -12.37 4.62
C ASP A 253 13.72 -12.75 3.37
N ARG A 254 13.72 -11.88 2.34
CA ARG A 254 12.75 -11.94 1.23
C ARG A 254 13.31 -12.48 -0.09
N ILE A 255 14.38 -13.29 -0.03
CA ILE A 255 15.09 -13.81 -1.23
C ILE A 255 14.14 -14.51 -2.22
N SER A 256 13.18 -15.30 -1.72
CA SER A 256 12.19 -15.98 -2.57
C SER A 256 11.34 -14.99 -3.38
N ALA A 257 10.88 -13.89 -2.79
CA ALA A 257 9.99 -12.91 -3.45
C ALA A 257 10.58 -12.26 -4.71
N TYR A 258 11.91 -12.31 -4.89
CA TYR A 258 12.56 -11.96 -6.15
C TYR A 258 12.53 -13.14 -7.14
N VAL A 259 12.95 -14.34 -6.72
CA VAL A 259 13.13 -15.53 -7.57
C VAL A 259 11.80 -16.14 -8.04
N THR A 260 10.83 -16.32 -7.15
CA THR A 260 9.51 -16.93 -7.45
C THR A 260 8.45 -15.90 -7.84
N SER A 261 8.75 -14.61 -7.75
CA SER A 261 7.81 -13.48 -7.90
C SER A 261 6.60 -13.53 -6.93
N ASP A 262 6.76 -14.21 -5.79
CA ASP A 262 5.73 -14.26 -4.75
C ASP A 262 5.46 -12.86 -4.19
N THR A 263 4.17 -12.51 -4.06
CA THR A 263 3.74 -11.21 -3.52
C THR A 263 4.14 -11.05 -2.07
N THR A 264 4.54 -9.85 -1.66
CA THR A 264 4.92 -9.63 -0.25
C THR A 264 3.73 -9.62 0.71
N ASP A 265 3.95 -10.07 1.94
CA ASP A 265 2.95 -10.19 2.99
C ASP A 265 2.41 -8.83 3.43
N TYR A 266 1.08 -8.67 3.47
CA TYR A 266 0.42 -7.38 3.76
C TYR A 266 0.87 -6.76 5.09
N GLU A 267 1.25 -7.59 6.06
CA GLU A 267 1.69 -7.17 7.40
C GLU A 267 3.06 -6.47 7.37
N SER A 268 3.95 -6.89 6.48
CA SER A 268 5.24 -6.23 6.29
C SER A 268 5.08 -4.83 5.67
N VAL A 269 3.99 -4.61 4.94
CA VAL A 269 3.64 -3.34 4.27
C VAL A 269 2.79 -2.43 5.16
N ALA A 270 1.93 -2.99 6.02
CA ALA A 270 0.99 -2.25 6.87
C ALA A 270 1.47 -2.05 8.33
N GLY A 271 2.42 -2.86 8.79
CA GLY A 271 3.07 -2.72 10.09
C GLY A 271 4.18 -1.66 10.08
N ASN A 272 5.42 -2.05 10.36
CA ASN A 272 6.56 -1.14 10.44
C ASN A 272 7.01 -0.68 9.03
N SER A 273 6.32 0.32 8.48
CA SER A 273 6.41 0.70 7.06
C SER A 273 6.47 2.23 6.87
N PRO A 274 7.03 2.73 5.75
CA PRO A 274 6.94 4.13 5.36
C PRO A 274 5.51 4.70 5.40
N LEU A 275 4.50 3.88 5.17
CA LEU A 275 3.09 4.30 5.10
C LEU A 275 2.55 4.86 6.43
N LEU A 276 3.09 4.43 7.57
CA LEU A 276 2.80 5.04 8.87
C LEU A 276 3.50 6.40 9.05
N THR A 277 4.72 6.53 8.52
CA THR A 277 5.51 7.76 8.58
C THR A 277 4.95 8.86 7.68
N THR A 278 4.30 8.46 6.58
CA THR A 278 3.54 9.32 5.65
C THR A 278 2.03 9.13 5.85
N SER A 279 1.59 8.91 7.10
CA SER A 279 0.17 8.71 7.40
C SER A 279 -0.64 9.96 7.00
N PRO A 280 -1.72 9.81 6.21
CA PRO A 280 -2.60 10.95 5.89
C PRO A 280 -3.35 11.50 7.11
N ASN A 281 -3.39 10.76 8.23
CA ASN A 281 -4.16 11.06 9.43
C ASN A 281 -5.65 11.33 9.16
N TRP A 282 -6.18 10.67 8.11
CA TRP A 282 -7.59 10.72 7.75
C TRP A 282 -8.44 9.84 8.68
N LEU A 283 -9.71 10.18 8.79
CA LEU A 283 -10.74 9.27 9.27
C LEU A 283 -11.07 8.27 8.14
N ALA A 284 -10.22 7.26 7.98
CA ALA A 284 -10.37 6.23 6.96
C ALA A 284 -11.41 5.18 7.36
N TYR A 285 -12.19 4.72 6.38
CA TYR A 285 -13.13 3.61 6.50
C TYR A 285 -13.04 2.79 5.19
N PRO A 286 -12.49 1.57 5.21
CA PRO A 286 -11.88 0.88 6.35
C PRO A 286 -10.59 1.58 6.86
N ASP A 287 -10.25 1.36 8.12
CA ASP A 287 -8.93 1.73 8.66
C ASP A 287 -7.87 0.75 8.10
N PRO A 288 -6.82 1.23 7.41
CA PRO A 288 -5.78 0.36 6.87
C PRO A 288 -4.77 -0.15 7.92
N ALA A 289 -4.78 0.37 9.15
CA ALA A 289 -3.85 -0.05 10.19
C ALA A 289 -4.12 -1.49 10.66
N ILE A 290 -3.08 -2.30 10.78
CA ILE A 290 -3.19 -3.67 11.29
C ILE A 290 -3.38 -3.66 12.82
N ALA A 291 -4.41 -4.35 13.31
CA ALA A 291 -4.64 -4.54 14.74
C ALA A 291 -3.58 -5.49 15.33
N PRO A 292 -3.18 -5.33 16.61
CA PRO A 292 -2.25 -6.24 17.26
C PRO A 292 -2.83 -7.64 17.36
N THR A 293 -2.03 -8.67 17.08
CA THR A 293 -2.42 -10.08 17.20
C THR A 293 -2.77 -10.43 18.65
N PRO A 294 -4.02 -10.87 18.95
CA PRO A 294 -4.41 -11.23 20.30
C PRO A 294 -3.77 -12.57 20.73
N ALA A 295 -3.46 -12.71 22.02
CA ALA A 295 -2.70 -13.84 22.55
C ALA A 295 -3.52 -15.14 22.74
N PHE A 296 -4.84 -15.01 22.92
CA PHE A 296 -5.76 -16.12 23.12
C PHE A 296 -6.80 -16.07 22.00
N ILE A 297 -6.72 -17.02 21.06
CA ILE A 297 -7.65 -17.14 19.93
C ILE A 297 -8.17 -18.57 19.92
N SER A 298 -9.49 -18.76 19.83
CA SER A 298 -10.04 -20.08 19.60
C SER A 298 -10.24 -20.37 18.11
N PRO A 299 -10.04 -21.63 17.66
CA PRO A 299 -10.43 -22.05 16.31
C PRO A 299 -11.94 -21.93 16.02
N GLN A 300 -12.77 -21.68 17.04
CA GLN A 300 -14.21 -21.41 16.88
C GLN A 300 -14.44 -19.96 16.43
N GLU A 301 -13.81 -18.98 17.07
CA GLU A 301 -13.86 -17.57 16.67
C GLU A 301 -13.47 -17.37 15.20
N VAL A 302 -12.41 -18.04 14.72
CA VAL A 302 -11.98 -17.94 13.31
C VAL A 302 -13.03 -18.50 12.34
N ARG A 303 -13.72 -19.59 12.72
CA ARG A 303 -14.83 -20.15 11.92
C ARG A 303 -16.04 -19.22 11.92
N GLU A 304 -16.37 -18.62 13.06
CA GLU A 304 -17.45 -17.62 13.16
C GLU A 304 -17.13 -16.35 12.35
N ALA A 305 -15.88 -15.88 12.37
CA ALA A 305 -15.40 -14.75 11.57
C ALA A 305 -15.47 -15.05 10.06
N ARG A 306 -15.02 -16.24 9.61
CA ARG A 306 -15.18 -16.70 8.21
C ARG A 306 -16.64 -16.69 7.78
N ALA A 307 -17.51 -17.33 8.56
CA ALA A 307 -18.95 -17.39 8.26
C ALA A 307 -19.61 -15.99 8.27
N ARG A 308 -19.13 -15.04 9.08
CA ARG A 308 -19.58 -13.64 9.05
C ARG A 308 -19.16 -12.94 7.76
N VAL A 309 -17.91 -13.10 7.32
CA VAL A 309 -17.40 -12.52 6.06
C VAL A 309 -18.15 -13.07 4.85
N GLU A 310 -18.42 -14.38 4.81
CA GLU A 310 -19.20 -15.02 3.73
C GLU A 310 -20.62 -14.44 3.64
N LYS A 311 -21.37 -14.40 4.76
CA LYS A 311 -22.71 -13.81 4.82
C LYS A 311 -22.76 -12.34 4.40
N LEU A 312 -21.79 -11.53 4.85
CA LEU A 312 -21.70 -10.12 4.48
C LEU A 312 -21.39 -9.95 2.98
N ARG A 313 -20.53 -10.81 2.41
CA ARG A 313 -20.21 -10.82 0.98
C ARG A 313 -21.41 -11.19 0.11
N GLU A 314 -22.20 -12.17 0.52
CA GLU A 314 -23.44 -12.55 -0.16
C GLU A 314 -24.46 -11.39 -0.13
N ALA A 315 -24.73 -10.83 1.05
CA ALA A 315 -25.64 -9.69 1.21
C ALA A 315 -25.19 -8.46 0.39
N TYR A 316 -23.89 -8.16 0.34
CA TYR A 316 -23.32 -7.09 -0.46
C TYR A 316 -23.54 -7.30 -1.97
N ASN A 317 -23.29 -8.52 -2.47
CA ASN A 317 -23.53 -8.87 -3.87
C ASN A 317 -25.01 -8.72 -4.26
N GLU A 318 -25.93 -9.14 -3.39
CA GLU A 318 -27.37 -8.96 -3.59
C GLU A 318 -27.78 -7.48 -3.64
N GLU A 319 -27.30 -6.65 -2.70
CA GLU A 319 -27.63 -5.23 -2.65
C GLU A 319 -27.06 -4.45 -3.84
N ILE A 320 -25.89 -4.85 -4.37
CA ILE A 320 -25.39 -4.35 -5.65
C ILE A 320 -26.34 -4.73 -6.78
N ALA A 321 -26.74 -5.99 -6.90
CA ALA A 321 -27.63 -6.46 -7.97
C ALA A 321 -28.98 -5.73 -7.93
N LYS A 322 -29.61 -5.60 -6.75
CA LYS A 322 -30.84 -4.80 -6.52
C LYS A 322 -30.63 -3.32 -6.90
N THR A 323 -29.47 -2.75 -6.61
CA THR A 323 -29.15 -1.35 -6.93
C THR A 323 -28.93 -1.12 -8.43
N GLN A 324 -28.27 -2.05 -9.12
CA GLN A 324 -28.14 -2.03 -10.58
C GLN A 324 -29.51 -2.19 -11.26
N ALA A 325 -30.34 -3.14 -10.81
CA ALA A 325 -31.70 -3.32 -11.31
C ALA A 325 -32.56 -2.05 -11.17
N ARG A 326 -32.51 -1.37 -10.01
CA ARG A 326 -33.20 -0.08 -9.78
C ARG A 326 -32.69 1.02 -10.73
N LYS A 327 -31.38 1.12 -10.97
CA LYS A 327 -30.82 2.08 -11.94
C LYS A 327 -31.31 1.80 -13.36
N ASN A 328 -31.32 0.53 -13.77
CA ASN A 328 -31.74 0.11 -15.11
C ASN A 328 -33.24 0.37 -15.34
N ALA A 329 -34.09 0.13 -14.34
CA ALA A 329 -35.53 0.43 -14.42
C ALA A 329 -35.84 1.92 -14.60
N MET A 330 -34.98 2.81 -14.08
CA MET A 330 -35.13 4.27 -14.19
C MET A 330 -34.44 4.87 -15.42
N ALA A 331 -33.54 4.12 -16.08
CA ALA A 331 -32.84 4.58 -17.28
C ALA A 331 -33.77 5.06 -18.42
N PRO A 332 -34.84 4.35 -18.83
CA PRO A 332 -35.71 4.82 -19.91
C PRO A 332 -36.44 6.13 -19.56
N PHE A 333 -36.90 6.28 -18.31
CA PHE A 333 -37.55 7.51 -17.86
C PHE A 333 -36.59 8.69 -17.81
N ARG A 334 -35.33 8.47 -17.41
CA ARG A 334 -34.30 9.51 -17.45
C ARG A 334 -34.01 9.96 -18.88
N ALA A 335 -33.85 9.02 -19.80
CA ALA A 335 -33.65 9.32 -21.22
C ALA A 335 -34.83 10.11 -21.82
N MET A 336 -36.08 9.75 -21.49
CA MET A 336 -37.27 10.51 -21.91
C MET A 336 -37.29 11.93 -21.33
N VAL A 337 -36.89 12.13 -20.06
CA VAL A 337 -36.84 13.46 -19.43
C VAL A 337 -35.70 14.31 -19.98
N GLU A 338 -34.58 13.69 -20.36
CA GLU A 338 -33.44 14.34 -21.01
C GLU A 338 -33.78 14.80 -22.44
N ASP A 339 -34.45 13.94 -23.22
CA ASP A 339 -34.94 14.24 -24.58
C ASP A 339 -36.07 15.30 -24.58
N MET A 340 -36.93 15.29 -23.56
CA MET A 340 -37.98 16.29 -23.33
C MET A 340 -37.46 17.65 -22.81
N ALA A 341 -36.14 17.82 -22.68
CA ALA A 341 -35.39 19.03 -22.32
C ALA A 341 -36.23 20.13 -21.62
N PRO A 342 -36.23 20.23 -20.28
CA PRO A 342 -37.28 20.91 -19.51
C PRO A 342 -37.51 22.35 -19.96
N MET A 343 -38.53 22.53 -20.79
CA MET A 343 -39.04 23.84 -21.17
C MET A 343 -39.78 24.41 -19.98
N LEU A 344 -39.04 25.12 -19.12
CA LEU A 344 -39.61 26.14 -18.26
C LEU A 344 -40.49 27.04 -19.15
N ASP A 345 -41.67 27.40 -18.65
CA ASP A 345 -42.70 28.18 -19.39
C ASP A 345 -42.18 29.56 -19.86
N ARG A 346 -40.98 29.95 -19.39
CA ARG A 346 -40.19 31.10 -19.85
C ARG A 346 -38.73 30.68 -19.94
N GLY A 347 -38.11 30.92 -21.10
CA GLY A 347 -36.70 30.58 -21.34
C GLY A 347 -35.71 31.50 -20.63
N VAL A 348 -34.41 31.22 -20.80
CA VAL A 348 -33.27 31.86 -20.11
C VAL A 348 -33.20 33.40 -20.30
N THR A 349 -33.94 33.96 -21.26
CA THR A 349 -34.02 35.40 -21.50
C THR A 349 -35.47 35.88 -21.39
N PHE A 350 -35.87 36.45 -20.26
CA PHE A 350 -36.65 37.70 -20.14
C PHE A 350 -36.97 38.00 -18.67
N GLY A 351 -36.49 39.14 -18.15
CA GLY A 351 -36.73 39.57 -16.77
C GLY A 351 -38.01 40.36 -16.61
N ASP A 352 -39.16 39.68 -16.46
CA ASP A 352 -40.41 40.29 -15.96
C ASP A 352 -41.31 39.25 -15.24
N PRO A 353 -41.61 39.44 -13.93
CA PRO A 353 -42.33 38.45 -13.13
C PRO A 353 -43.86 38.56 -13.26
N MET A 354 -44.42 37.96 -14.30
CA MET A 354 -45.88 37.88 -14.51
C MET A 354 -46.50 36.57 -13.97
N LEU A 355 -46.87 36.60 -12.68
CA LEU A 355 -48.02 35.93 -12.03
C LEU A 355 -48.35 34.44 -12.27
N VAL A 356 -48.31 33.67 -11.17
CA VAL A 356 -49.28 32.59 -10.86
C VAL A 356 -50.09 32.89 -9.57
N HIS A 357 -49.71 33.91 -8.78
CA HIS A 357 -50.52 34.45 -7.67
C HIS A 357 -50.38 35.97 -7.57
N PRO A 358 -51.48 36.75 -7.44
CA PRO A 358 -51.44 38.23 -7.44
C PRO A 358 -50.79 38.90 -6.22
N GLU A 359 -50.48 38.16 -5.15
CA GLU A 359 -49.90 38.71 -3.92
C GLU A 359 -48.52 38.12 -3.54
N ALA A 360 -48.00 37.17 -4.32
CA ALA A 360 -46.74 36.50 -4.03
C ALA A 360 -45.63 36.96 -4.99
N LYS A 361 -44.89 38.01 -4.60
CA LYS A 361 -43.52 38.18 -5.10
C LYS A 361 -42.70 36.98 -4.64
N LEU A 362 -42.42 36.05 -5.55
CA LEU A 362 -41.38 35.06 -5.32
C LEU A 362 -40.04 35.82 -5.22
N PRO A 363 -39.25 35.66 -4.14
CA PRO A 363 -37.89 36.17 -4.13
C PRO A 363 -37.09 35.38 -5.16
N GLU A 364 -36.63 36.07 -6.20
CA GLU A 364 -35.78 35.52 -7.25
C GLU A 364 -34.43 35.12 -6.64
N ASN A 365 -34.32 33.84 -6.26
CA ASN A 365 -33.03 33.24 -5.92
C ASN A 365 -32.36 32.84 -7.23
N GLU A 366 -31.64 33.77 -7.88
CA GLU A 366 -30.92 33.63 -9.17
C GLU A 366 -29.77 32.59 -9.17
N SER A 367 -29.83 31.58 -8.30
CA SER A 367 -28.84 30.52 -8.19
C SER A 367 -29.27 29.30 -8.99
N ALA A 368 -28.39 28.80 -9.84
CA ALA A 368 -28.61 27.61 -10.67
C ALA A 368 -29.06 26.35 -9.88
N LEU A 369 -28.78 26.28 -8.57
CA LEU A 369 -29.30 25.22 -7.70
C LEU A 369 -30.80 25.37 -7.43
N ALA A 370 -31.27 26.60 -7.19
CA ALA A 370 -32.69 26.90 -6.94
C ALA A 370 -33.54 26.80 -8.22
N ASP A 371 -32.97 27.14 -9.39
CA ASP A 371 -33.61 26.98 -10.70
C ASP A 371 -33.94 25.50 -11.01
N LEU A 372 -33.08 24.58 -10.55
CA LEU A 372 -33.31 23.14 -10.60
C LEU A 372 -34.26 22.62 -9.49
N GLY A 373 -34.89 23.52 -8.73
CA GLY A 373 -35.72 23.20 -7.56
C GLY A 373 -34.92 22.68 -6.35
N GLY A 374 -33.59 22.73 -6.42
CA GLY A 374 -32.67 22.17 -5.44
C GLY A 374 -32.54 23.01 -4.17
N LYS A 375 -32.42 22.32 -3.04
CA LYS A 375 -32.25 22.89 -1.71
C LYS A 375 -30.88 22.56 -1.14
N SER A 376 -30.47 23.25 -0.07
CA SER A 376 -29.19 22.95 0.58
C SER A 376 -29.11 21.54 1.20
N SER A 377 -30.25 20.87 1.41
CA SER A 377 -30.34 19.44 1.76
C SER A 377 -29.81 18.52 0.67
N ASP A 378 -29.88 18.92 -0.60
CA ASP A 378 -29.78 17.99 -1.72
C ASP A 378 -28.33 17.73 -2.15
N TYR A 379 -27.40 18.60 -1.73
CA TYR A 379 -25.98 18.28 -1.70
C TYR A 379 -25.55 17.71 -0.33
N LYS A 380 -26.11 18.19 0.79
CA LYS A 380 -25.77 17.70 2.14
C LYS A 380 -26.08 16.21 2.35
N ARG A 381 -27.10 15.66 1.69
CA ARG A 381 -27.41 14.22 1.74
C ARG A 381 -26.24 13.33 1.31
N PHE A 382 -25.35 13.80 0.42
CA PHE A 382 -24.17 13.05 -0.02
C PHE A 382 -23.05 12.97 1.02
N TRP A 383 -23.15 13.73 2.12
CA TRP A 383 -22.19 13.61 3.24
C TRP A 383 -22.57 12.47 4.18
N SER A 384 -23.87 12.18 4.32
CA SER A 384 -24.37 11.06 5.14
C SER A 384 -24.69 9.80 4.32
N THR A 385 -24.43 9.77 3.00
CA THR A 385 -24.66 8.55 2.17
C THR A 385 -23.87 7.35 2.68
N MET A 386 -22.66 7.53 3.21
CA MET A 386 -21.88 6.42 3.76
C MET A 386 -22.59 5.73 4.92
N GLU A 387 -23.26 6.51 5.78
CA GLU A 387 -24.01 6.00 6.93
C GLU A 387 -25.46 5.66 6.62
N THR A 388 -26.02 6.02 5.46
CA THR A 388 -27.44 5.82 5.12
C THR A 388 -27.69 4.83 3.99
N ASN A 389 -26.72 4.64 3.10
CA ASN A 389 -26.81 3.67 1.99
C ASN A 389 -26.56 2.24 2.48
N THR A 390 -27.44 1.30 2.11
CA THR A 390 -27.30 -0.13 2.47
C THR A 390 -26.01 -0.73 1.93
N VAL A 391 -25.66 -0.42 0.67
CA VAL A 391 -24.44 -0.93 0.02
C VAL A 391 -23.19 -0.48 0.77
N SER A 392 -23.08 0.82 1.09
CA SER A 392 -21.89 1.39 1.75
C SER A 392 -21.72 0.91 3.20
N ARG A 393 -22.84 0.66 3.92
CA ARG A 393 -22.79 0.02 5.25
C ARG A 393 -22.25 -1.40 5.15
N LEU A 394 -22.81 -2.23 4.25
CA LEU A 394 -22.38 -3.61 4.06
C LEU A 394 -20.93 -3.70 3.61
N GLU A 395 -20.47 -2.81 2.73
CA GLU A 395 -19.08 -2.75 2.27
C GLU A 395 -18.11 -2.47 3.43
N ARG A 396 -18.41 -1.46 4.26
CA ARG A 396 -17.61 -1.13 5.46
C ARG A 396 -17.57 -2.31 6.43
N ASP A 397 -18.73 -2.84 6.82
CA ASP A 397 -18.84 -3.90 7.82
C ASP A 397 -18.18 -5.22 7.32
N LEU A 398 -18.13 -5.43 5.99
CA LEU A 398 -17.43 -6.52 5.31
C LEU A 398 -15.91 -6.33 5.34
N GLU A 399 -15.38 -5.14 5.04
CA GLU A 399 -13.94 -4.87 5.09
C GLU A 399 -13.40 -4.88 6.53
N GLU A 400 -14.17 -4.39 7.50
CA GLU A 400 -13.87 -4.54 8.93
C GLU A 400 -13.79 -6.02 9.33
N ALA A 401 -14.77 -6.84 8.94
CA ALA A 401 -14.76 -8.29 9.23
C ALA A 401 -13.60 -9.04 8.54
N LYS A 402 -13.20 -8.63 7.32
CA LYS A 402 -11.98 -9.14 6.65
C LYS A 402 -10.70 -8.73 7.36
N ALA A 403 -10.65 -7.54 7.97
CA ALA A 403 -9.49 -7.10 8.74
C ALA A 403 -9.35 -7.90 10.05
N GLU A 404 -10.45 -8.08 10.78
CA GLU A 404 -10.52 -8.96 11.96
C GLU A 404 -10.05 -10.39 11.61
N LEU A 405 -10.61 -10.98 10.56
CA LEU A 405 -10.29 -12.34 10.11
C LEU A 405 -8.81 -12.54 9.80
N ARG A 406 -8.17 -11.61 9.05
CA ARG A 406 -6.75 -11.73 8.68
C ARG A 406 -5.81 -11.76 9.89
N VAL A 407 -6.11 -10.98 10.93
CA VAL A 407 -5.32 -10.95 12.17
C VAL A 407 -5.53 -12.21 13.00
N LEU A 408 -6.77 -12.73 13.06
CA LEU A 408 -7.10 -13.95 13.79
C LEU A 408 -6.51 -15.22 13.14
N GLU A 409 -6.55 -15.34 11.82
CA GLU A 409 -5.96 -16.48 11.10
C GLU A 409 -4.45 -16.57 11.36
N LYS A 410 -3.73 -15.46 11.16
CA LYS A 410 -2.28 -15.37 11.40
C LYS A 410 -1.92 -15.64 12.87
N GLY A 411 -2.78 -15.23 13.80
CA GLY A 411 -2.62 -15.54 15.22
C GLY A 411 -2.81 -17.03 15.54
N VAL A 412 -3.72 -17.74 14.86
CA VAL A 412 -3.89 -19.21 15.02
C VAL A 412 -2.69 -19.98 14.50
N ASP A 413 -2.06 -19.54 13.41
CA ASP A 413 -0.87 -20.21 12.86
C ASP A 413 0.34 -20.13 13.83
N ALA A 414 0.39 -19.12 14.70
CA ALA A 414 1.38 -19.02 15.78
C ALA A 414 1.06 -19.89 17.02
N LEU A 415 -0.11 -20.52 17.07
CA LEU A 415 -0.74 -21.06 18.29
C LEU A 415 -0.58 -22.59 18.44
N THR A 416 0.67 -23.09 18.36
CA THR A 416 0.99 -24.49 18.72
C THR A 416 2.26 -24.60 19.57
N PRO A 417 2.24 -25.22 20.78
CA PRO A 417 1.11 -25.71 21.58
C PRO A 417 0.91 -24.91 22.89
N MET A 418 -0.27 -24.36 23.13
CA MET A 418 -0.59 -23.60 24.35
C MET A 418 -1.94 -24.02 24.99
N SER A 419 -2.08 -23.73 26.28
CA SER A 419 -3.31 -23.97 27.03
C SER A 419 -4.46 -23.10 26.51
N THR A 420 -5.53 -23.74 26.02
CA THR A 420 -6.74 -23.04 25.57
C THR A 420 -7.44 -22.34 26.74
N SER A 421 -7.69 -21.03 26.61
CA SER A 421 -8.64 -20.33 27.48
C SER A 421 -10.07 -20.78 27.14
N VAL A 422 -10.85 -21.15 28.16
CA VAL A 422 -12.31 -21.24 28.02
C VAL A 422 -12.87 -19.86 28.31
N GLU A 423 -13.44 -19.19 27.30
CA GLU A 423 -14.29 -18.03 27.57
C GLU A 423 -15.51 -18.50 28.35
N LEU A 424 -15.53 -18.21 29.65
CA LEU A 424 -16.73 -18.34 30.47
C LEU A 424 -17.72 -17.27 30.02
N ARG A 425 -18.57 -17.63 29.04
CA ARG A 425 -19.77 -16.85 28.71
C ARG A 425 -20.51 -16.58 30.01
N SER A 426 -20.59 -15.31 30.40
CA SER A 426 -21.35 -14.89 31.58
C SER A 426 -22.80 -15.34 31.37
N ALA A 427 -23.34 -16.14 32.30
CA ALA A 427 -24.62 -16.84 32.16
C ALA A 427 -25.87 -15.93 32.25
N SER A 428 -25.79 -14.71 31.72
CA SER A 428 -26.81 -13.66 31.77
C SER A 428 -27.53 -13.43 30.43
N GLN A 429 -27.27 -14.26 29.40
CA GLN A 429 -27.94 -14.16 28.09
C GLN A 429 -28.91 -15.31 27.78
N ASP A 430 -28.87 -16.43 28.52
CA ASP A 430 -29.69 -17.62 28.25
C ASP A 430 -30.90 -17.79 29.21
N VAL A 431 -31.41 -16.70 29.80
CA VAL A 431 -32.66 -16.74 30.55
C VAL A 431 -33.81 -16.29 29.66
N ASN A 432 -34.48 -17.26 29.02
CA ASN A 432 -35.77 -17.07 28.38
C ASN A 432 -36.83 -16.67 29.43
N VAL A 433 -37.02 -15.37 29.65
CA VAL A 433 -38.27 -14.82 30.20
C VAL A 433 -39.00 -14.15 29.04
N GLY A 434 -40.11 -14.75 28.61
CA GLY A 434 -40.95 -14.16 27.57
C GLY A 434 -41.64 -12.89 28.08
N LEU A 435 -41.15 -11.73 27.66
CA LEU A 435 -41.84 -10.44 27.69
C LEU A 435 -41.53 -9.68 26.38
N ASP A 436 -42.47 -8.83 25.99
CA ASP A 436 -42.60 -8.34 24.62
C ASP A 436 -41.53 -7.33 24.18
N LYS A 437 -41.25 -7.35 22.86
CA LYS A 437 -40.83 -6.24 21.98
C LYS A 437 -40.14 -5.04 22.64
N GLU A 438 -38.82 -4.96 22.50
CA GLU A 438 -38.12 -3.78 21.93
C GLU A 438 -36.65 -4.14 21.62
N GLU A 439 -36.20 -3.92 20.38
CA GLU A 439 -34.84 -4.19 19.94
C GLU A 439 -33.94 -2.96 20.17
N GLU A 440 -33.17 -2.95 21.26
CA GLU A 440 -32.03 -2.03 21.39
C GLU A 440 -30.69 -2.76 21.21
N ALA A 441 -29.84 -2.21 20.34
CA ALA A 441 -28.60 -2.84 19.91
C ALA A 441 -27.51 -2.79 21.00
N ILE A 442 -27.21 -3.95 21.60
CA ILE A 442 -26.10 -4.10 22.55
C ILE A 442 -24.76 -4.08 21.80
N ALA A 443 -24.10 -2.92 21.78
CA ALA A 443 -22.78 -2.74 21.21
C ALA A 443 -21.69 -3.44 22.03
N ARG A 444 -20.74 -4.10 21.37
CA ARG A 444 -19.53 -4.66 21.99
C ARG A 444 -18.70 -3.54 22.66
N PRO A 445 -18.10 -3.76 23.84
CA PRO A 445 -17.32 -2.73 24.53
C PRO A 445 -16.03 -2.40 23.78
N ARG A 446 -15.91 -1.18 23.26
CA ARG A 446 -14.67 -0.68 22.65
C ARG A 446 -13.56 -0.54 23.70
N ILE A 447 -12.37 -1.03 23.37
CA ILE A 447 -11.19 -0.91 24.21
C ILE A 447 -10.76 0.56 24.33
N ALA A 448 -10.71 1.03 25.58
CA ALA A 448 -10.04 2.22 26.10
C ALA A 448 -9.64 3.35 25.13
N THR A 449 -10.56 4.30 24.91
CA THR A 449 -10.20 5.73 25.02
C THR A 449 -11.10 6.36 26.07
N LYS A 450 -10.55 7.18 26.98
CA LYS A 450 -11.35 7.82 28.03
C LYS A 450 -12.41 8.70 27.38
N PRO A 451 -13.72 8.52 27.64
CA PRO A 451 -14.74 9.40 27.10
C PRO A 451 -14.51 10.80 27.68
N ARG A 452 -14.23 11.77 26.80
CA ARG A 452 -14.18 13.18 27.18
C ARG A 452 -15.58 13.58 27.58
N VAL A 453 -15.82 13.73 28.88
CA VAL A 453 -17.13 14.05 29.46
C VAL A 453 -17.70 15.28 28.74
N LYS A 454 -18.75 15.07 27.93
CA LYS A 454 -19.56 16.18 27.42
C LYS A 454 -20.22 16.81 28.63
N LYS A 455 -19.76 18.00 29.03
CA LYS A 455 -20.61 18.88 29.84
C LYS A 455 -21.89 19.10 29.05
N VAL A 456 -23.03 18.71 29.61
CA VAL A 456 -24.32 19.18 29.15
C VAL A 456 -24.28 20.70 29.29
N VAL A 457 -24.39 21.40 28.16
CA VAL A 457 -24.58 22.85 28.13
C VAL A 457 -26.04 23.05 27.78
N ASP A 458 -26.83 23.48 28.76
CA ASP A 458 -28.24 23.78 28.56
C ASP A 458 -28.38 24.88 27.51
N ALA A 459 -29.33 24.68 26.59
CA ALA A 459 -29.44 25.45 25.36
C ALA A 459 -30.11 26.82 25.55
N THR A 460 -29.71 27.64 26.53
CA THR A 460 -30.13 29.05 26.68
C THR A 460 -29.13 29.95 27.43
N GLU A 461 -27.87 30.08 26.99
CA GLU A 461 -27.00 31.18 27.46
C GLU A 461 -26.30 31.93 26.31
N LYS A 462 -26.78 33.15 26.03
CA LYS A 462 -26.08 34.11 25.17
C LYS A 462 -24.88 34.69 25.93
N ARG A 463 -23.67 34.20 25.65
CA ARG A 463 -22.44 34.78 26.20
C ARG A 463 -22.21 36.19 25.62
N SER A 464 -22.33 37.19 26.48
CA SER A 464 -21.88 38.57 26.21
C SER A 464 -20.64 38.86 27.03
N LEU A 465 -19.67 39.54 26.41
CA LEU A 465 -18.40 39.90 27.04
C LEU A 465 -18.47 41.37 27.45
N ASN A 466 -18.40 41.65 28.76
CA ASN A 466 -18.40 43.01 29.30
C ASN A 466 -16.96 43.53 29.39
N LEU A 467 -16.68 44.67 28.75
CA LEU A 467 -15.46 45.44 28.96
C LEU A 467 -15.73 46.58 29.97
N PRO A 468 -14.71 47.06 30.71
CA PRO A 468 -14.87 48.20 31.60
C PRO A 468 -15.33 49.43 30.81
N GLY A 469 -16.41 50.07 31.27
CA GLY A 469 -17.12 51.12 30.52
C GLY A 469 -18.53 50.73 30.05
N GLY A 470 -18.96 49.47 30.22
CA GLY A 470 -20.36 49.06 30.05
C GLY A 470 -20.80 48.73 28.62
N ILE A 471 -19.86 48.66 27.68
CA ILE A 471 -20.12 48.25 26.30
C ILE A 471 -20.18 46.71 26.22
N LYS A 472 -21.23 46.19 25.59
CA LYS A 472 -21.45 44.76 25.32
C LYS A 472 -21.32 44.49 23.82
N ILE A 473 -20.50 43.51 23.46
CA ILE A 473 -20.41 42.99 22.10
C ILE A 473 -20.90 41.54 22.10
N ASN A 474 -21.85 41.23 21.21
CA ASN A 474 -22.28 39.87 20.94
C ASN A 474 -21.47 39.35 19.75
N LEU A 475 -20.72 38.25 19.95
CA LEU A 475 -20.00 37.59 18.87
C LEU A 475 -20.91 36.58 18.17
N PRO A 476 -21.06 36.63 16.84
CA PRO A 476 -21.66 35.53 16.07
C PRO A 476 -20.66 34.36 15.96
N PHE A 477 -21.21 33.16 15.78
CA PHE A 477 -20.51 32.00 15.19
C PHE A 477 -20.74 32.02 13.68
#